data_AF-A0A945ZJ13-F1
#
_entry.id   AF-A0A945ZJ13-F1
#
_cell.length_a   1.000
_cell.length_b   1.000
_cell.length_c   1.000
_cell.angle_alpha   90.00
_cell.angle_beta   90.00
_cell.angle_gamma   90.00
#
_symmetry.space_group_name_H-M   'P 1'
#
loop_
_entity.id
_entity.type
_entity.pdbx_description
1 polymer ?
#
loop_
_entity_poly.entity_id
_entity_poly.type
_entity_poly.pdbx_seq_one_letter_code
_entity_poly.pdbx_strand_id
1 'polypeptide(L)'
;NVIGVYVHSNHKLGAAVELEGASADLAKQVAMHVTASNPSTMNPQDVPQDLVDKEYVIWNDEMQKSGKPKEIWDKILTGKETKFRKGLALATQNFVIDPSVDVATFLKNNSAELKNFVNLRV
;
A
#
# COMPACT_ATOMS: atom_id res chain seq x y z
N ASN A 1 -3.22 19.46 11.31
CA ASN A 1 -3.14 17.99 11.15
C ASN A 1 -4.01 17.31 12.21
N VAL A 2 -4.53 16.13 11.89
CA VAL A 2 -5.32 15.26 12.77
C VAL A 2 -4.66 13.88 12.80
N ILE A 3 -4.59 13.29 13.98
CA ILE A 3 -4.05 11.94 14.17
C ILE A 3 -5.22 10.96 14.38
N GLY A 4 -5.32 9.96 13.51
CA GLY A 4 -6.24 8.84 13.64
C GLY A 4 -5.51 7.63 14.19
N VAL A 5 -6.08 6.95 15.17
CA VAL A 5 -5.52 5.72 15.74
C VAL A 5 -6.56 4.61 15.66
N TYR A 6 -6.12 3.42 15.30
CA TYR A 6 -6.94 2.22 15.33
C TYR A 6 -6.16 1.05 15.91
N VAL A 7 -6.76 0.37 16.88
CA VAL A 7 -6.29 -0.93 17.39
C VAL A 7 -7.32 -1.96 16.98
N HIS A 8 -6.87 -2.99 16.28
CA HIS A 8 -7.75 -4.06 15.82
C HIS A 8 -8.27 -4.88 17.00
N SER A 9 -9.46 -5.49 16.86
CA SER A 9 -10.19 -6.14 17.95
C SER A 9 -9.45 -7.32 18.59
N ASN A 10 -8.45 -7.89 17.91
CA ASN A 10 -7.58 -8.94 18.46
C ASN A 10 -6.41 -8.41 19.30
N HIS A 11 -6.30 -7.09 19.48
CA HIS A 11 -5.25 -6.41 20.24
C HIS A 11 -3.81 -6.70 19.78
N LYS A 12 -3.64 -7.25 18.56
CA LYS A 12 -2.35 -7.64 17.97
C LYS A 12 -1.85 -6.66 16.90
N LEU A 13 -2.75 -5.85 16.36
CA LEU A 13 -2.48 -4.92 15.27
C LEU A 13 -2.93 -3.52 15.67
N GLY A 14 -2.11 -2.52 15.39
CA GLY A 14 -2.45 -1.13 15.63
C GLY A 14 -1.77 -0.20 14.63
N ALA A 15 -2.44 0.89 14.28
CA ALA A 15 -1.88 1.91 13.41
C ALA A 15 -2.23 3.32 13.89
N ALA A 16 -1.34 4.25 13.60
CA ALA A 16 -1.57 5.69 13.72
C ALA A 16 -1.33 6.33 12.36
N VAL A 17 -2.16 7.29 11.97
CA VAL A 17 -2.04 8.04 10.72
C VAL A 17 -2.15 9.52 11.00
N GLU A 18 -1.33 10.32 10.34
CA GLU A 18 -1.38 11.78 10.38
C GLU A 18 -1.93 12.29 9.05
N LEU A 19 -3.05 13.02 9.11
CA LEU A 19 -3.69 13.62 7.95
C LEU A 19 -3.78 15.14 8.11
N GLU A 20 -3.66 15.86 7.01
CA GLU A 20 -4.05 17.27 6.89
C GLU A 20 -5.47 17.36 6.29
N GLY A 21 -6.27 18.35 6.71
CA GLY A 21 -7.63 18.58 6.16
C GLY A 21 -8.72 17.57 6.54
N ALA A 22 -8.39 16.51 7.30
CA ALA A 22 -9.31 15.43 7.64
C ALA A 22 -10.07 15.64 8.97
N SER A 23 -11.22 14.97 9.10
CA SER A 23 -11.88 14.74 10.40
C SER A 23 -11.23 13.59 11.17
N ALA A 24 -11.50 13.49 12.48
CA ALA A 24 -11.03 12.39 13.31
C ALA A 24 -11.57 11.03 12.83
N ASP A 25 -12.82 10.98 12.37
CA ASP A 25 -13.43 9.76 11.85
C ASP A 25 -12.76 9.31 10.54
N LEU A 26 -12.47 10.23 9.63
CA LEU A 26 -11.75 9.93 8.41
C LEU A 26 -10.34 9.40 8.70
N ALA A 27 -9.61 10.05 9.60
CA ALA A 27 -8.28 9.58 10.02
C ALA A 27 -8.34 8.19 10.65
N LYS A 28 -9.37 7.90 11.47
CA LYS A 28 -9.59 6.56 12.04
C LYS A 28 -9.86 5.51 10.96
N GLN A 29 -10.64 5.84 9.92
CA GLN A 29 -10.91 4.93 8.80
C GLN A 29 -9.64 4.61 8.01
N VAL A 30 -8.76 5.58 7.79
CA VAL A 30 -7.46 5.35 7.14
C VAL A 30 -6.54 4.50 8.05
N ALA A 31 -6.53 4.74 9.37
CA ALA A 31 -5.81 3.88 10.30
C ALA A 31 -6.33 2.43 10.29
N MET A 32 -7.65 2.22 10.17
CA MET A 32 -8.23 0.89 9.97
C MET A 32 -7.69 0.23 8.71
N HIS A 33 -7.68 0.94 7.58
CA HIS A 33 -7.09 0.44 6.33
C HIS A 33 -5.62 0.06 6.52
N VAL A 34 -4.79 0.88 7.17
CA VAL A 34 -3.37 0.57 7.42
C VAL A 34 -3.21 -0.74 8.20
N THR A 35 -4.02 -0.97 9.24
CA THR A 35 -3.96 -2.24 9.99
C THR A 35 -4.34 -3.46 9.15
N ALA A 36 -5.31 -3.31 8.24
CA ALA A 36 -5.78 -4.39 7.38
C ALA A 36 -4.82 -4.68 6.21
N SER A 37 -4.37 -3.65 5.51
CA SER A 37 -3.63 -3.76 4.24
C SER A 37 -2.12 -3.86 4.40
N ASN A 38 -1.58 -3.57 5.59
CA ASN A 38 -0.14 -3.63 5.88
C ASN A 38 0.76 -2.90 4.86
N PRO A 39 0.48 -1.62 4.51
CA PRO A 39 1.38 -0.89 3.62
C PRO A 39 2.77 -0.79 4.25
N SER A 40 3.80 -0.91 3.41
CA SER A 40 5.20 -0.72 3.79
C SER A 40 5.64 0.73 3.64
N THR A 41 5.05 1.46 2.69
CA THR A 41 5.41 2.84 2.37
C THR A 41 4.19 3.70 2.07
N MET A 42 4.37 5.02 1.99
CA MET A 42 3.29 5.92 1.57
C MET A 42 3.03 5.81 0.08
N ASN A 43 4.10 5.87 -0.73
CA ASN A 43 3.99 5.89 -2.19
C ASN A 43 4.81 4.76 -2.86
N PRO A 44 4.48 4.38 -4.11
CA PRO A 44 5.16 3.28 -4.82
C PRO A 44 6.66 3.49 -5.02
N GLN A 45 7.10 4.72 -5.23
CA GLN A 45 8.51 5.08 -5.42
C GLN A 45 9.33 4.96 -4.14
N ASP A 46 8.67 4.97 -2.98
CA ASP A 46 9.35 4.87 -1.68
C ASP A 46 9.65 3.40 -1.32
N VAL A 47 9.11 2.44 -2.09
CA VAL A 47 9.31 1.00 -1.85
C VAL A 47 10.79 0.65 -1.99
N PRO A 48 11.43 0.10 -0.94
CA PRO A 48 12.83 -0.26 -0.97
C PRO A 48 13.18 -1.20 -2.11
N GLN A 49 14.29 -0.90 -2.81
CA GLN A 49 14.72 -1.68 -3.96
C GLN A 49 15.07 -3.13 -3.57
N ASP A 50 15.56 -3.37 -2.36
CA ASP A 50 15.90 -4.72 -1.90
C ASP A 50 14.69 -5.66 -1.80
N LEU A 51 13.49 -5.12 -1.51
CA LEU A 51 12.25 -5.89 -1.55
C LEU A 51 11.87 -6.27 -2.99
N VAL A 52 12.05 -5.33 -3.91
CA VAL A 52 11.77 -5.53 -5.34
C VAL A 52 12.75 -6.55 -5.91
N ASP A 53 14.03 -6.47 -5.57
CA ASP A 53 15.07 -7.40 -6.04
C ASP A 53 14.81 -8.83 -5.56
N LYS A 54 14.42 -9.00 -4.29
CA LYS A 54 14.02 -10.30 -3.73
C LYS A 54 12.87 -10.93 -4.50
N GLU A 55 11.85 -10.13 -4.80
CA GLU A 55 10.67 -10.59 -5.53
C GLU A 55 10.96 -10.80 -7.03
N TYR A 56 11.86 -10.01 -7.61
CA TYR A 56 12.29 -10.14 -9.01
C TYR A 56 12.93 -11.50 -9.29
N VAL A 57 13.68 -12.07 -8.33
CA VAL A 57 14.23 -13.44 -8.45
C VAL A 57 13.11 -14.46 -8.69
N ILE A 58 11.99 -14.32 -7.97
CA ILE A 58 10.83 -15.21 -8.09
C ILE A 58 10.17 -15.03 -9.46
N TRP A 59 9.89 -13.79 -9.86
CA TRP A 59 9.26 -13.53 -11.16
C TRP A 59 10.12 -13.96 -12.34
N ASN A 60 11.45 -13.81 -12.25
CA ASN A 60 12.36 -14.25 -13.29
C ASN A 60 12.37 -15.79 -13.41
N ASP A 61 12.37 -16.52 -12.30
CA ASP A 61 12.22 -17.99 -12.31
C ASP A 61 10.87 -18.43 -12.90
N GLU A 62 9.76 -17.74 -12.55
CA GLU A 62 8.46 -17.96 -13.19
C GLU A 62 8.52 -17.73 -14.70
N MET A 63 9.20 -16.68 -15.16
CA MET A 63 9.32 -16.36 -16.57
C MET A 63 10.11 -17.42 -17.34
N GLN A 64 11.19 -17.93 -16.76
CA GLN A 64 11.98 -19.03 -17.33
C GLN A 64 11.16 -20.31 -17.50
N LYS A 65 10.22 -20.58 -16.59
CA LYS A 65 9.32 -21.74 -16.63
C LYS A 65 8.06 -21.51 -17.48
N SER A 66 7.77 -20.28 -17.87
CA SER A 66 6.49 -19.92 -18.50
C SER A 66 6.32 -20.32 -19.97
N GLY A 67 7.41 -20.69 -20.66
CA GLY A 67 7.40 -20.98 -22.10
C GLY A 67 7.11 -19.77 -23.01
N LYS A 68 6.99 -18.56 -22.44
CA LYS A 68 6.72 -17.33 -23.19
C LYS A 68 7.96 -16.84 -23.96
N PRO A 69 7.82 -16.17 -25.12
CA PRO A 69 8.95 -15.58 -25.85
C PRO A 69 9.73 -14.57 -25.00
N LYS A 70 11.07 -14.59 -25.04
CA LYS A 70 11.93 -13.68 -24.24
C LYS A 70 11.65 -12.20 -24.51
N GLU A 71 11.27 -11.87 -25.73
CA GLU A 71 10.96 -10.49 -26.17
C GLU A 71 9.83 -9.82 -25.37
N ILE A 72 8.93 -10.60 -24.74
CA ILE A 72 7.84 -10.05 -23.92
C ILE A 72 8.14 -10.07 -22.41
N TRP A 73 9.27 -10.62 -21.98
CA TRP A 73 9.58 -10.81 -20.57
C TRP A 73 9.75 -9.48 -19.84
N ASP A 74 10.52 -8.55 -20.41
CA ASP A 74 10.77 -7.24 -19.79
C ASP A 74 9.48 -6.47 -19.52
N LYS A 75 8.54 -6.52 -20.47
CA LYS A 75 7.21 -5.91 -20.32
C LYS A 75 6.42 -6.55 -19.19
N ILE A 76 6.48 -7.88 -19.05
CA ILE A 76 5.78 -8.61 -17.99
C ILE A 76 6.41 -8.29 -16.62
N LEU A 77 7.74 -8.33 -16.52
CA LEU A 77 8.47 -8.07 -15.29
C LEU A 77 8.25 -6.63 -14.81
N THR A 78 8.31 -5.65 -15.71
CA THR A 78 7.98 -4.24 -15.40
C THR A 78 6.54 -4.10 -14.88
N GLY A 79 5.58 -4.83 -15.48
CA GLY A 79 4.20 -4.83 -15.02
C GLY A 79 4.03 -5.46 -13.63
N LYS A 80 4.75 -6.54 -13.35
CA LYS A 80 4.79 -7.19 -12.03
C LYS A 80 5.39 -6.28 -10.97
N GLU A 81 6.51 -5.64 -11.26
CA GLU A 81 7.14 -4.65 -10.37
C GLU A 81 6.20 -3.49 -10.07
N THR A 82 5.57 -2.92 -11.09
CA THR A 82 4.59 -1.83 -10.92
C THR A 82 3.45 -2.26 -10.00
N LYS A 83 2.92 -3.47 -10.20
CA LYS A 83 1.84 -4.00 -9.35
C LYS A 83 2.32 -4.24 -7.91
N PHE A 84 3.53 -4.76 -7.73
CA PHE A 84 4.12 -5.02 -6.41
C PHE A 84 4.31 -3.73 -5.62
N ARG A 85 4.93 -2.70 -6.23
CA ARG A 85 5.12 -1.40 -5.59
C ARG A 85 3.78 -0.76 -5.21
N LYS A 86 2.78 -0.82 -6.08
CA LYS A 86 1.43 -0.34 -5.78
C LYS A 86 0.76 -1.10 -4.64
N GLY A 87 1.00 -2.41 -4.54
CA GLY A 87 0.48 -3.26 -3.47
C GLY A 87 1.09 -2.97 -2.10
N LEU A 88 2.32 -2.45 -2.05
CA LEU A 88 3.03 -2.10 -0.80
C LEU A 88 2.85 -0.64 -0.37
N ALA A 89 2.37 0.23 -1.27
CA ALA A 89 2.21 1.65 -1.02
C ALA A 89 0.78 2.01 -0.61
N LEU A 90 0.61 2.64 0.55
CA LEU A 90 -0.67 3.04 1.11
C LEU A 90 -1.52 3.84 0.10
N ALA A 91 -0.94 4.84 -0.55
CA ALA A 91 -1.64 5.75 -1.45
C ALA A 91 -2.38 5.02 -2.61
N THR A 92 -1.83 3.91 -3.09
CA THR A 92 -2.34 3.19 -4.28
C THR A 92 -3.10 1.91 -3.94
N GLN A 93 -3.24 1.57 -2.66
CA GLN A 93 -4.05 0.45 -2.23
C GLN A 93 -5.54 0.80 -2.37
N ASN A 94 -6.35 -0.15 -2.85
CA ASN A 94 -7.80 -0.02 -2.83
C ASN A 94 -8.27 0.13 -1.38
N PHE A 95 -9.11 1.12 -1.12
CA PHE A 95 -9.53 1.43 0.22
C PHE A 95 -10.41 0.31 0.79
N VAL A 96 -10.19 -0.10 2.04
CA VAL A 96 -10.79 -1.33 2.59
C VAL A 96 -12.29 -1.16 2.84
N ILE A 97 -12.71 0.07 3.19
CA ILE A 97 -14.12 0.40 3.42
C ILE A 97 -14.86 0.63 2.11
N ASP A 98 -14.20 1.21 1.11
CA ASP A 98 -14.73 1.39 -0.24
C ASP A 98 -13.69 0.95 -1.29
N PRO A 99 -13.71 -0.31 -1.73
CA PRO A 99 -12.72 -0.84 -2.67
C PRO A 99 -12.80 -0.27 -4.09
N SER A 100 -13.78 0.59 -4.39
CA SER A 100 -13.94 1.22 -5.70
C SER A 100 -12.93 2.34 -5.97
N VAL A 101 -12.30 2.87 -4.92
CA VAL A 101 -11.28 3.92 -4.99
C VAL A 101 -10.01 3.52 -4.23
N ASP A 102 -8.87 4.07 -4.62
CA ASP A 102 -7.65 3.98 -3.82
C ASP A 102 -7.62 5.00 -2.68
N VAL A 103 -6.71 4.80 -1.71
CA VAL A 103 -6.61 5.68 -0.54
C VAL A 103 -6.32 7.13 -0.94
N ALA A 104 -5.45 7.37 -1.93
CA ALA A 104 -5.15 8.72 -2.39
C ALA A 104 -6.40 9.43 -2.95
N THR A 105 -7.19 8.72 -3.76
CA THR A 105 -8.45 9.23 -4.31
C THR A 105 -9.47 9.45 -3.20
N PHE A 106 -9.59 8.52 -2.25
CA PHE A 106 -10.46 8.69 -1.08
C PHE A 106 -10.12 9.94 -0.27
N LEU A 107 -8.83 10.16 0.02
CA LEU A 107 -8.35 11.35 0.74
C LEU A 107 -8.65 12.63 -0.05
N LYS A 108 -8.32 12.65 -1.35
CA LYS A 108 -8.57 13.80 -2.22
C LYS A 108 -10.06 14.16 -2.30
N ASN A 109 -10.95 13.17 -2.43
CA ASN A 109 -12.39 13.37 -2.47
C ASN A 109 -12.93 14.01 -1.18
N ASN A 110 -12.20 13.87 -0.07
CA ASN A 110 -12.52 14.47 1.22
C ASN A 110 -11.63 15.69 1.56
N SER A 111 -10.91 16.24 0.58
CA SER A 111 -10.00 17.38 0.78
C SER A 111 -8.96 17.14 1.89
N ALA A 112 -8.49 15.90 2.00
CA ALA A 112 -7.48 15.46 2.96
C ALA A 112 -6.19 15.03 2.27
N GLU A 113 -5.09 15.08 3.02
CA GLU A 113 -3.77 14.66 2.56
C GLU A 113 -3.09 13.77 3.60
N LEU A 114 -2.43 12.72 3.14
CA LEU A 114 -1.62 11.84 4.00
C LEU A 114 -0.26 12.50 4.27
N LYS A 115 0.09 12.66 5.55
CA LYS A 115 1.41 13.19 5.96
C LYS A 115 2.32 12.10 6.50
N ASN A 116 1.78 11.16 7.28
CA ASN A 116 2.56 10.09 7.87
C ASN A 116 1.68 8.92 8.32
N PHE A 117 2.29 7.74 8.53
CA PHE A 117 1.67 6.64 9.25
C PHE A 117 2.70 5.77 9.97
N VAL A 118 2.23 5.08 11.01
CA VAL A 118 2.95 4.00 11.68
C VAL A 118 2.02 2.80 11.77
N ASN A 119 2.56 1.61 11.52
CA ASN A 119 1.86 0.35 11.65
C ASN A 119 2.65 -0.57 12.60
N LEU A 120 1.96 -1.14 13.57
CA LEU A 120 2.54 -2.01 14.58
C LEU A 120 1.82 -3.37 14.58
N ARG A 121 2.61 -4.43 14.62
CA ARG A 121 2.16 -5.82 14.69
C ARG A 121 2.95 -6.56 15.79
N VAL A 122 2.25 -7.28 16.67
CA VAL A 122 2.80 -8.05 17.81
C VAL A 122 2.26 -9.49 17.86
#